data_AF-A0AAN5C0M3-F1
#
_entry.id   AF-A0AAN5C0M3-F1
#
_cell.length_a   1.000
_cell.length_b   1.000
_cell.length_c   1.000
_cell.angle_alpha   90.00
_cell.angle_beta   90.00
_cell.angle_gamma   90.00
#
_symmetry.space_group_name_H-M   'P 1'
#
loop_
_entity.id
_entity.type
_entity.pdbx_description
1 polymer ?
#
loop_
_entity_poly.entity_id
_entity_poly.type
_entity_poly.pdbx_seq_one_letter_code
_entity_poly.pdbx_strand_id
1 'polypeptide(L)' 'MEPPWILTADSPLAWASKPIKQDVPYSDTKGVQAALAKLQKLPPLVTTQEVCPSILPPHTSLIEDADSIDRSPT' A
#
# COMPACT_ATOMS: atom_id res chain seq x y z
N MET A 1 -26.16 -8.25 -9.89
CA MET A 1 -25.66 -9.56 -10.34
C MET A 1 -24.27 -9.27 -10.86
N GLU A 2 -23.25 -9.43 -10.00
CA GLU A 2 -21.88 -9.03 -10.30
C GLU A 2 -21.26 -9.94 -11.38
N PRO A 3 -20.51 -9.40 -12.35
CA PRO A 3 -19.97 -10.21 -13.43
C PRO A 3 -18.90 -11.20 -12.94
N PRO A 4 -18.81 -12.41 -13.55
CA PRO A 4 -18.08 -13.56 -13.02
C PRO A 4 -16.55 -13.39 -12.95
N TRP A 5 -16.00 -12.34 -13.54
CA TRP A 5 -14.57 -12.07 -13.53
C TRP A 5 -14.10 -11.39 -12.23
N ILE A 6 -15.02 -10.82 -11.42
CA ILE A 6 -14.67 -10.02 -10.24
C ILE A 6 -14.24 -10.89 -9.04
N LEU A 7 -14.49 -12.20 -9.05
CA LEU A 7 -14.20 -13.04 -7.88
C LEU A 7 -12.77 -13.58 -7.81
N THR A 8 -11.93 -13.39 -8.84
CA THR A 8 -10.56 -13.96 -8.87
C THR A 8 -9.47 -13.02 -9.41
N ALA A 9 -9.82 -11.82 -9.89
CA ALA A 9 -8.87 -10.93 -10.57
C ALA A 9 -7.86 -10.24 -9.64
N ASP A 10 -8.19 -10.08 -8.35
CA ASP A 10 -7.43 -9.25 -7.40
C ASP A 10 -6.49 -10.04 -6.47
N SER A 11 -6.13 -11.28 -6.83
CA SER A 11 -5.12 -12.03 -6.10
C SER A 11 -3.71 -11.70 -6.61
N PRO A 12 -2.72 -11.44 -5.73
CA PRO A 12 -1.31 -11.30 -6.11
C PRO A 12 -0.74 -12.52 -6.83
N LEU A 13 -1.43 -13.65 -6.90
CA LEU A 13 -1.01 -14.85 -7.65
C LEU A 13 -1.58 -14.90 -9.07
N ALA A 14 -2.59 -14.11 -9.41
CA ALA A 14 -3.29 -14.21 -10.70
C ALA A 14 -2.39 -13.88 -11.90
N TRP A 15 -1.29 -13.15 -11.71
CA TRP A 15 -0.32 -12.87 -12.77
C TRP A 15 0.49 -14.11 -13.17
N ALA A 16 0.70 -15.07 -12.27
CA ALA A 16 1.57 -16.22 -12.51
C ALA A 16 1.01 -17.18 -13.58
N SER A 17 -0.29 -17.12 -13.86
CA SER A 17 -0.93 -17.90 -14.93
C SER A 17 -0.98 -17.17 -16.28
N LYS A 18 -0.50 -15.93 -16.36
CA LYS A 18 -0.49 -15.13 -17.59
C LYS A 18 0.84 -15.33 -18.34
N PRO A 19 0.89 -15.19 -19.67
CA PRO A 19 2.15 -15.25 -20.42
C PRO A 19 3.15 -14.18 -19.96
N ILE A 20 4.40 -14.59 -19.71
CA ILE A 20 5.50 -13.71 -19.27
C ILE A 20 6.50 -13.54 -20.42
N LYS A 21 6.84 -12.29 -20.76
CA LYS A 21 7.78 -12.00 -21.87
C LYS A 21 9.24 -12.17 -21.50
N GLN A 22 9.60 -11.98 -20.22
CA GLN A 22 10.97 -12.03 -19.71
C GLN A 22 11.04 -13.03 -18.56
N ASP A 23 10.67 -14.29 -18.84
CA ASP A 23 10.74 -15.34 -17.83
C ASP A 23 12.20 -15.64 -17.47
N VAL A 24 12.46 -15.84 -16.18
CA VAL A 24 13.79 -16.17 -15.68
C VAL A 24 13.74 -17.65 -15.26
N PRO A 25 14.31 -18.56 -16.07
CA PRO A 25 14.27 -19.97 -15.73
C PRO A 25 15.17 -20.24 -14.53
N TYR A 26 14.58 -20.70 -13.43
CA TYR A 26 15.31 -21.14 -12.25
C TYR A 26 15.61 -22.64 -12.34
N SER A 27 16.90 -23.00 -12.32
CA SER A 27 17.33 -24.41 -12.34
C SER A 27 17.04 -25.17 -11.04
N ASP A 28 17.00 -24.45 -9.90
CA ASP A 28 16.67 -25.01 -8.58
C ASP A 28 15.32 -24.47 -8.08
N THR A 29 14.26 -25.21 -8.37
CA THR A 29 12.90 -24.87 -7.93
C THR A 29 12.75 -24.89 -6.41
N LYS A 30 13.49 -25.77 -5.71
CA LYS A 30 13.43 -25.88 -4.25
C LYS A 30 14.10 -24.67 -3.58
N GLY A 31 15.23 -24.22 -4.11
CA GLY A 31 15.90 -23.00 -3.68
C GLY A 31 15.01 -21.77 -3.83
N VAL A 32 14.29 -21.63 -4.95
CA VAL A 32 13.31 -20.54 -5.15
C VAL A 32 12.21 -20.58 -4.11
N GLN A 33 11.60 -21.75 -3.86
CA GLN A 33 10.54 -21.88 -2.86
C GLN A 33 11.04 -21.54 -1.44
N ALA A 34 12.25 -21.98 -1.09
CA ALA A 34 12.87 -21.63 0.20
C ALA A 34 13.13 -20.12 0.33
N ALA A 35 13.61 -19.48 -0.74
CA ALA A 35 13.84 -18.04 -0.78
C ALA A 35 12.53 -17.24 -0.66
N LEU A 36 11.48 -17.63 -1.40
CA LEU A 36 10.16 -17.00 -1.32
C LEU A 36 9.55 -17.12 0.09
N ALA A 37 9.62 -18.31 0.69
CA ALA A 37 9.13 -18.55 2.05
C ALA A 37 9.88 -17.73 3.12
N LYS A 38 11.16 -17.41 2.88
CA LYS A 38 11.94 -16.51 3.73
C LYS A 38 11.52 -15.05 3.52
N LEU A 39 11.39 -14.62 2.27
CA LEU A 39 11.05 -13.23 1.91
C LEU A 39 9.70 -12.81 2.49
N GLN A 40 8.69 -13.69 2.46
CA GLN A 40 7.36 -13.45 3.02
C GLN A 40 7.35 -13.20 4.54
N LYS A 41 8.41 -13.60 5.27
CA LYS A 41 8.52 -13.44 6.73
C LYS A 41 9.34 -12.22 7.13
N LEU A 42 10.08 -11.62 6.20
CA LEU A 42 10.86 -10.43 6.47
C LEU A 42 9.92 -9.22 6.59
N PRO A 43 10.27 -8.21 7.40
CA PRO A 43 9.51 -6.98 7.44
C PRO A 43 9.44 -6.34 6.04
N PRO A 44 8.34 -5.68 5.69
CA PRO A 44 8.19 -5.03 4.39
C PRO A 44 9.18 -3.85 4.30
N LEU A 45 9.67 -3.60 3.08
CA LEU A 45 10.62 -2.50 2.83
C LEU A 45 9.98 -1.12 2.98
N VAL A 46 8.67 -1.05 2.81
CA VAL A 46 7.85 0.15 2.93
C VAL A 46 6.57 -0.20 3.67
N THR A 47 6.05 0.79 4.37
CA THR A 47 4.75 0.74 5.01
C THR A 47 3.65 1.20 4.05
N THR A 48 2.41 0.78 4.30
CA THR A 48 1.26 1.23 3.50
C THR A 48 1.02 2.73 3.59
N GLN A 49 1.36 3.33 4.74
CA GLN A 49 1.26 4.77 4.97
C GLN A 49 2.23 5.57 4.10
N GLU A 50 3.45 5.06 3.88
CA GLU A 50 4.42 5.69 2.96
C GLU A 50 3.93 5.62 1.50
N VAL A 51 3.24 4.54 1.11
CA VAL A 51 2.71 4.37 -0.25
C VAL A 51 1.41 5.18 -0.47
N CYS A 52 0.60 5.36 0.57
CA CYS A 52 -0.64 6.13 0.53
C CYS A 52 -0.64 7.25 1.60
N PRO A 53 0.04 8.38 1.33
CA PRO A 53 0.24 9.46 2.30
C PRO A 53 -1.06 10.18 2.72
N SER A 54 -2.15 10.01 1.96
CA SER A 54 -3.40 10.76 2.10
C SER A 54 -4.33 10.29 3.24
N ILE A 55 -3.93 9.30 4.04
CA ILE A 55 -4.73 8.78 5.18
C ILE A 55 -4.43 9.52 6.49
N LEU A 56 -3.47 10.45 6.51
CA LEU A 56 -3.36 11.36 7.65
C LEU A 56 -4.59 12.28 7.68
N PRO A 57 -5.28 12.44 8.84
CA PRO A 57 -6.21 13.56 8.97
C PRO A 57 -5.43 14.84 8.65
N PRO A 58 -6.05 15.83 7.97
CA PRO A 58 -5.39 17.12 7.82
C PRO A 58 -4.97 17.54 9.22
N HIS A 59 -3.68 17.80 9.40
CA HIS A 59 -3.18 18.46 10.60
C HIS A 59 -4.14 19.62 10.81
N THR A 60 -4.98 19.52 11.83
CA THR A 60 -5.84 20.63 12.21
C THR A 60 -4.84 21.69 12.57
N SER A 61 -4.62 22.63 11.65
CA SER A 61 -4.15 23.94 11.99
C SER A 61 -5.15 24.39 13.04
N LEU A 62 -4.81 24.18 14.32
CA LEU A 62 -5.50 24.85 15.40
C LEU A 62 -5.29 26.31 15.06
N ILE A 63 -6.38 26.90 14.59
CA ILE A 63 -6.58 28.32 14.50
C ILE A 63 -6.39 28.80 15.94
N GLU A 64 -5.17 29.21 16.27
CA GLU A 64 -4.94 30.13 17.38
C GLU A 64 -5.37 31.52 16.88
N ASP A 65 -6.67 31.72 16.72
CA ASP A 65 -7.28 33.06 16.78
C ASP A 65 -7.31 33.47 18.26
N ALA A 66 -6.13 33.55 18.86
CA ALA A 66 -5.90 34.18 20.14
C ALA A 66 -5.52 35.64 19.89
N ASP A 67 -6.45 36.42 19.32
CA ASP A 67 -6.57 37.85 19.60
C ASP A 67 -7.96 38.36 19.23
N SER A 68 -8.98 37.78 19.87
CA SER A 68 -10.26 38.48 20.07
C SER A 68 -10.12 39.32 21.34
N ILE A 69 -9.36 40.41 21.28
CA ILE A 69 -9.47 41.49 22.26
C ILE A 69 -10.50 42.48 21.75
N ASP A 70 -11.70 42.30 22.29
CA ASP A 70 -12.71 43.34 22.45
C ASP A 70 -12.11 44.53 23.23
N ARG A 71 -11.84 45.63 22.54
CA ARG A 71 -11.95 46.99 23.11
C ARG A 71 -12.54 47.94 22.08
N SER A 72 -13.79 48.30 22.36
CA SER A 72 -14.60 49.33 21.69
C SER A 72 -13.91 50.70 21.60
N PRO A 73 -14.30 51.57 20.64
CA PRO A 73 -13.72 52.89 20.45
C PRO A 73 -14.38 53.93 21.37
N THR A 74 -13.58 54.76 22.05
CA THR A 74 -13.94 56.13 22.49
C THR A 74 -12.67 56.93 22.72
#